data_AF-A0A9D9FK00-F1
#
_entry.id   AF-A0A9D9FK00-F1
#
_cell.length_a   1.000
_cell.length_b   1.000
_cell.length_c   1.000
_cell.angle_alpha   90.00
_cell.angle_beta   90.00
_cell.angle_gamma   90.00
#
_symmetry.space_group_name_H-M   'P 1'
#
loop_
_entity.id
_entity.type
_entity.pdbx_description
1 polymer ?
#
loop_
_entity_poly.entity_id
_entity_poly.type
_entity_poly.pdbx_seq_one_letter_code
_entity_poly.pdbx_strand_id
1 'polypeptide(L)'
;MQAKHVTLPAWTLIISGLLTALAVLPPLRPVLVTFGDLAFWPLDGTPGTLDSVHLLVAAVAGGLMTGWGVFMLALSKDCDLSKALLLGALTWFVVDSSGSAIAGAPMNGVFNLGFLALMLWPVLASRKAQPA
;
A
#
# COMPACT_ATOMS: atom_id res chain seq x y z
N MET A 1 1.64 -27.74 -1.09
CA MET A 1 1.42 -27.28 -2.49
C MET A 1 0.70 -25.91 -2.59
N GLN A 2 0.19 -25.32 -1.50
CA GLN A 2 -0.58 -24.05 -1.53
C GLN A 2 0.25 -22.75 -1.58
N ALA A 3 1.49 -22.73 -1.06
CA ALA A 3 2.28 -21.50 -0.92
C ALA A 3 2.67 -20.82 -2.26
N LYS A 4 2.99 -21.59 -3.31
CA LYS A 4 3.40 -21.04 -4.63
C LYS A 4 2.29 -20.23 -5.32
N HIS A 5 1.02 -20.51 -5.02
CA HIS A 5 -0.11 -19.82 -5.65
C HIS A 5 -0.37 -18.45 -5.04
N VAL A 6 0.07 -18.21 -3.80
CA VAL A 6 -0.10 -16.92 -3.10
C VAL A 6 1.05 -15.95 -3.40
N THR A 7 2.26 -16.47 -3.67
CA THR A 7 3.45 -15.64 -3.90
C THR A 7 3.36 -14.78 -5.16
N LEU A 8 2.79 -15.31 -6.25
CA LEU A 8 2.67 -14.56 -7.50
C LEU A 8 1.71 -13.36 -7.35
N PRO A 9 0.45 -13.52 -6.88
CA PRO A 9 -0.42 -12.39 -6.56
C PRO A 9 0.19 -11.40 -5.57
N ALA A 10 0.88 -11.89 -4.53
CA ALA A 10 1.54 -11.04 -3.55
C ALA A 10 2.58 -10.11 -4.19
N TRP A 11 3.46 -10.66 -5.05
CA TRP A 11 4.44 -9.87 -5.77
C TRP A 11 3.81 -8.90 -6.76
N THR A 12 2.74 -9.31 -7.46
CA THR A 12 1.99 -8.40 -8.34
C THR A 12 1.44 -7.20 -7.56
N LEU A 13 0.83 -7.43 -6.39
CA LEU A 13 0.33 -6.34 -5.54
C LEU A 13 1.46 -5.44 -5.02
N ILE A 14 2.58 -6.01 -4.59
CA ILE A 14 3.75 -5.24 -4.12
C ILE A 14 4.26 -4.33 -5.23
N ILE A 15 4.53 -4.88 -6.41
CA ILE A 15 5.11 -4.15 -7.54
C ILE A 15 4.15 -3.07 -8.03
N SER A 16 2.88 -3.43 -8.29
CA SER A 16 1.88 -2.47 -8.74
C SER A 16 1.63 -1.39 -7.69
N GLY A 17 1.57 -1.75 -6.41
CA GLY A 17 1.41 -0.78 -5.32
C GLY A 17 2.57 0.20 -5.22
N LEU A 18 3.81 -0.28 -5.34
CA LEU A 18 5.00 0.57 -5.33
C LEU A 18 5.03 1.49 -6.55
N LEU A 19 4.69 1.00 -7.75
CA LEU A 19 4.59 1.84 -8.95
C LEU A 19 3.55 2.94 -8.78
N THR A 20 2.38 2.62 -8.24
CA THR A 20 1.32 3.60 -7.94
C THR A 20 1.77 4.62 -6.89
N ALA A 21 2.38 4.19 -5.79
CA ALA A 21 2.88 5.09 -4.75
C ALA A 21 4.02 5.99 -5.26
N LEU A 22 4.91 5.47 -6.09
CA LEU A 22 6.04 6.22 -6.65
C LEU A 22 5.61 7.23 -7.72
N ALA A 23 4.38 7.15 -8.25
CA ALA A 23 3.83 8.13 -9.18
C ALA A 23 3.73 9.54 -8.59
N VAL A 24 3.86 9.71 -7.27
CA VAL A 24 4.01 11.03 -6.63
C VAL A 24 5.24 11.79 -7.14
N LEU A 25 6.28 11.07 -7.58
CA LEU A 25 7.51 11.61 -8.15
C LEU A 25 7.27 12.08 -9.59
N PRO A 26 7.64 13.32 -9.96
CA PRO A 26 7.38 13.86 -11.30
C PRO A 26 7.78 12.95 -12.48
N PRO A 27 8.95 12.28 -12.47
CA PRO A 27 9.35 11.39 -13.57
C PRO A 27 8.44 10.17 -13.76
N LEU A 28 7.66 9.78 -12.74
CA LEU A 28 6.85 8.56 -12.73
C LEU A 28 5.35 8.84 -12.87
N ARG A 29 4.92 10.10 -12.83
CA ARG A 29 3.52 10.51 -13.07
C ARG A 29 2.93 9.98 -14.39
N PRO A 30 3.67 9.93 -15.52
CA PRO A 30 3.11 9.41 -16.78
C PRO A 30 2.56 7.98 -16.66
N VAL A 31 3.14 7.14 -15.79
CA VAL A 31 2.65 5.77 -15.57
C VAL A 31 1.20 5.77 -15.10
N LEU A 32 0.87 6.62 -14.13
CA LEU A 32 -0.48 6.68 -13.56
C LEU A 32 -1.46 7.42 -14.48
N VAL A 33 -0.99 8.46 -15.20
CA VAL A 33 -1.80 9.17 -16.20
C VAL A 33 -2.21 8.23 -17.34
N THR A 34 -1.26 7.53 -17.95
CA THR A 34 -1.55 6.60 -19.05
C THR A 34 -2.41 5.43 -18.58
N PHE A 35 -2.19 4.92 -17.35
CA PHE A 35 -3.06 3.90 -16.79
C PHE A 35 -4.50 4.40 -16.58
N GLY A 36 -4.67 5.61 -16.05
CA GLY A 36 -5.99 6.23 -15.86
C GLY A 36 -6.72 6.42 -17.18
N ASP A 37 -6.05 7.03 -18.17
CA ASP A 37 -6.58 7.24 -19.51
C ASP A 37 -6.98 5.91 -20.18
N LEU A 38 -6.15 4.86 -20.06
CA LEU A 38 -6.46 3.53 -20.56
C LEU A 38 -7.70 2.93 -19.89
N ALA A 39 -7.83 3.14 -18.57
CA ALA A 39 -8.96 2.64 -17.79
C ALA A 39 -10.29 3.34 -18.16
N PHE A 40 -10.22 4.58 -18.67
CA PHE A 40 -11.37 5.37 -19.11
C PHE A 40 -11.55 5.41 -20.62
N TRP A 41 -11.06 4.38 -21.32
CA TRP A 41 -11.09 4.19 -22.77
C TRP A 41 -12.12 5.04 -23.57
N PRO A 42 -11.71 5.72 -24.65
CA PRO A 42 -10.42 5.61 -25.36
C PRO A 42 -9.29 6.43 -24.72
N LEU A 43 -8.04 6.11 -25.11
CA LEU A 43 -6.86 6.91 -24.79
C LEU A 43 -6.94 8.29 -25.46
N ASP A 44 -7.55 9.25 -24.79
CA ASP A 44 -7.79 10.60 -25.31
C ASP A 44 -6.93 11.68 -24.63
N GLY A 45 -6.04 11.26 -23.72
CA GLY A 45 -5.15 12.13 -22.98
C GLY A 45 -5.79 12.73 -21.73
N THR A 46 -6.92 12.18 -21.25
CA THR A 46 -7.57 12.63 -20.02
C THR A 46 -7.47 11.60 -18.88
N PRO A 47 -7.10 12.02 -17.65
CA PRO A 47 -6.67 13.36 -17.26
C PRO A 47 -5.22 13.65 -17.73
N GLY A 48 -4.99 14.81 -18.35
CA GLY A 48 -3.66 15.16 -18.87
C GLY A 48 -2.62 15.47 -17.78
N THR A 49 -3.05 15.74 -16.55
CA THR A 49 -2.18 16.00 -15.40
C THR A 49 -2.83 15.51 -14.11
N LEU A 50 -2.01 15.20 -13.10
CA LEU A 50 -2.47 14.80 -11.77
C LEU A 50 -2.41 15.99 -10.82
N ASP A 51 -3.52 16.28 -10.15
CA ASP A 51 -3.54 17.27 -9.06
C ASP A 51 -3.11 16.66 -7.72
N SER A 52 -3.06 17.49 -6.67
CA SER A 52 -2.69 17.05 -5.32
C SER A 52 -3.57 15.94 -4.74
N VAL A 53 -4.86 15.89 -5.07
CA VAL A 53 -5.78 14.86 -4.59
C VAL A 53 -5.48 13.54 -5.29
N HIS A 54 -5.23 13.55 -6.60
CA HIS A 54 -4.84 12.35 -7.34
C HIS A 54 -3.54 11.76 -6.79
N LEU A 55 -2.55 12.59 -6.48
CA LEU A 55 -1.26 12.15 -5.93
C LEU A 55 -1.41 11.57 -4.51
N LEU A 56 -2.24 12.18 -3.66
CA LEU A 56 -2.57 11.63 -2.35
C LEU A 56 -3.25 10.26 -2.47
N VAL A 57 -4.27 10.15 -3.31
CA VAL A 57 -4.99 8.89 -3.55
C VAL A 57 -4.05 7.81 -4.09
N ALA A 58 -3.11 8.18 -4.97
CA ALA A 58 -2.09 7.26 -5.46
C ALA A 58 -1.17 6.76 -4.34
N ALA A 59 -0.74 7.62 -3.43
CA ALA A 59 0.06 7.23 -2.27
C ALA A 59 -0.70 6.25 -1.35
N VAL A 60 -1.97 6.54 -1.04
CA VAL A 60 -2.83 5.70 -0.21
C VAL A 60 -3.08 4.35 -0.87
N ALA A 61 -3.51 4.34 -2.13
CA ALA A 61 -3.77 3.11 -2.89
C ALA A 61 -2.51 2.26 -3.03
N GLY A 62 -1.39 2.90 -3.36
CA GLY A 62 -0.10 2.23 -3.49
C GLY A 62 0.35 1.60 -2.17
N GLY A 63 0.25 2.33 -1.05
CA GLY A 63 0.53 1.79 0.26
C GLY A 63 -0.35 0.59 0.61
N LEU A 64 -1.66 0.67 0.34
CA LEU A 64 -2.60 -0.41 0.68
C LEU A 64 -2.27 -1.68 -0.10
N MET A 65 -2.02 -1.56 -1.41
CA MET A 65 -1.63 -2.66 -2.28
C MET A 65 -0.31 -3.29 -1.82
N THR A 66 0.71 -2.47 -1.53
CA THR A 66 2.01 -2.97 -1.07
C THR A 66 1.92 -3.64 0.30
N GLY A 67 1.20 -3.05 1.26
CA GLY A 67 0.98 -3.64 2.57
C GLY A 67 0.22 -4.97 2.51
N TRP A 68 -0.81 -5.05 1.67
CA TRP A 68 -1.55 -6.29 1.45
C TRP A 68 -0.68 -7.36 0.78
N GLY A 69 0.09 -6.99 -0.24
CA GLY A 69 1.03 -7.91 -0.88
C GLY A 69 2.08 -8.45 0.11
N VAL A 70 2.64 -7.61 0.99
CA VAL A 70 3.56 -8.07 2.06
C VAL A 70 2.87 -8.97 3.07
N PHE A 71 1.64 -8.67 3.48
CA PHE A 71 0.84 -9.53 4.35
C PHE A 71 0.66 -10.93 3.74
N MET A 72 0.25 -11.01 2.47
CA MET A 72 0.09 -12.27 1.74
C MET A 72 1.42 -13.02 1.59
N LEU A 73 2.51 -12.30 1.28
CA LEU A 73 3.83 -12.89 1.15
C LEU A 73 4.32 -13.48 2.48
N ALA A 74 4.05 -12.80 3.61
CA ALA A 74 4.40 -13.30 4.94
C ALA A 74 3.63 -14.59 5.27
N LEU A 75 2.32 -14.63 5.02
CA LEU A 75 1.51 -15.85 5.19
C LEU A 75 1.99 -17.00 4.30
N SER A 76 2.43 -16.72 3.07
CA SER A 76 2.98 -17.75 2.18
C SER A 76 4.30 -18.37 2.66
N LYS A 77 4.96 -17.72 3.63
CA LYS A 77 6.21 -18.14 4.26
C LYS A 77 6.00 -18.66 5.69
N ASP A 78 4.79 -19.13 5.99
CA ASP A 78 4.42 -19.71 7.29
C ASP A 78 4.63 -18.77 8.49
N CYS A 79 4.62 -17.44 8.28
CA CYS A 79 4.54 -16.50 9.38
C CYS A 79 3.16 -16.62 10.05
N ASP A 80 3.13 -16.55 11.39
CA ASP A 80 1.87 -16.45 12.11
C ASP A 80 1.09 -15.17 11.70
N LEU A 81 -0.22 -15.20 11.91
CA LEU A 81 -1.13 -14.12 11.53
C LEU A 81 -0.72 -12.77 12.16
N SER A 82 -0.22 -12.77 13.39
CA SER A 82 0.16 -11.55 14.09
C SER A 82 1.40 -10.91 13.45
N LYS A 83 2.39 -11.72 13.11
CA LYS A 83 3.60 -11.28 12.40
C LYS A 83 3.29 -10.84 10.99
N ALA A 84 2.43 -11.57 10.27
CA ALA A 84 2.00 -11.17 8.94
C ALA A 84 1.27 -9.82 8.97
N LEU A 85 0.31 -9.64 9.89
CA LEU A 85 -0.45 -8.40 10.08
C LEU A 85 0.47 -7.23 10.44
N LEU A 86 1.43 -7.44 11.35
CA LEU A 86 2.44 -6.43 11.71
C LEU A 86 3.27 -6.00 10.49
N LEU A 87 3.80 -6.95 9.72
CA LEU A 87 4.62 -6.64 8.53
C LEU A 87 3.82 -5.90 7.46
N GLY A 88 2.59 -6.34 7.19
CA GLY A 88 1.71 -5.69 6.22
C GLY A 88 1.32 -4.27 6.65
N ALA A 89 0.90 -4.09 7.90
CA ALA A 89 0.49 -2.79 8.44
C ALA A 89 1.65 -1.78 8.46
N LEU A 90 2.85 -2.20 8.89
CA LEU A 90 4.03 -1.33 8.87
C LEU A 90 4.45 -0.96 7.45
N THR A 91 4.39 -1.90 6.52
CA THR A 91 4.70 -1.64 5.11
C THR A 91 3.72 -0.63 4.52
N TRP A 92 2.42 -0.83 4.72
CA TRP A 92 1.38 0.13 4.31
C TRP A 92 1.67 1.52 4.89
N PHE A 93 1.85 1.61 6.20
CA PHE A 93 2.05 2.87 6.89
C PHE A 93 3.26 3.64 6.35
N VAL A 94 4.39 2.96 6.14
CA VAL A 94 5.62 3.57 5.61
C VAL A 94 5.41 4.08 4.18
N VAL A 95 4.86 3.25 3.30
CA VAL A 95 4.69 3.59 1.88
C VAL A 95 3.67 4.72 1.71
N ASP A 96 2.49 4.58 2.33
CA ASP A 96 1.42 5.58 2.26
C ASP A 96 1.87 6.92 2.87
N SER A 97 2.40 6.91 4.10
CA SER A 97 2.77 8.15 4.78
C SER A 97 3.93 8.87 4.08
N SER A 98 4.90 8.13 3.54
CA SER A 98 6.00 8.72 2.75
C SER A 98 5.50 9.30 1.44
N GLY A 99 4.66 8.55 0.71
CA GLY A 99 4.05 9.02 -0.54
C GLY A 99 3.18 10.26 -0.31
N SER A 100 2.38 10.26 0.76
CA SER A 100 1.52 11.37 1.15
C SER A 100 2.31 12.63 1.49
N ALA A 101 3.43 12.49 2.21
CA ALA A 101 4.32 13.61 2.52
C ALA A 101 4.93 14.21 1.23
N ILE A 102 5.40 13.36 0.32
CA ILE A 102 5.95 13.78 -0.99
C ILE A 102 4.88 14.44 -1.86
N ALA A 103 3.63 13.97 -1.79
CA ALA A 103 2.48 14.54 -2.49
C ALA A 103 2.01 15.89 -1.90
N GLY A 104 2.61 16.37 -0.81
CA GLY A 104 2.25 17.63 -0.14
C GLY A 104 1.13 17.49 0.89
N ALA A 105 0.80 16.28 1.32
CA ALA A 105 -0.27 15.96 2.27
C ALA A 105 0.25 15.26 3.55
N PRO A 106 1.20 15.83 4.30
CA PRO A 106 1.82 15.18 5.47
C PRO A 106 0.84 14.87 6.60
N MET A 107 -0.27 15.62 6.70
CA MET A 107 -1.34 15.35 7.68
C MET A 107 -1.95 13.96 7.52
N ASN A 108 -1.92 13.37 6.32
CA ASN A 108 -2.36 11.99 6.13
C ASN A 108 -1.53 11.01 6.98
N GLY A 109 -0.22 11.22 7.09
CA GLY A 109 0.65 10.41 7.96
C GLY A 109 0.26 10.48 9.44
N VAL A 110 -0.22 11.63 9.91
CA VAL A 110 -0.75 11.80 11.28
C VAL A 110 -2.04 11.00 11.46
N PHE A 111 -2.97 11.08 10.51
CA PHE A 111 -4.20 10.27 10.55
C PHE A 111 -3.91 8.77 10.47
N ASN A 112 -2.91 8.38 9.69
CA ASN A 112 -2.45 7.01 9.56
C ASN A 112 -1.94 6.42 10.87
N LEU A 113 -1.49 7.21 11.85
CA LEU A 113 -1.17 6.70 13.19
C LEU A 113 -2.40 6.09 13.88
N GLY A 114 -3.59 6.67 13.67
CA GLY A 114 -4.85 6.15 14.19
C GLY A 114 -5.20 4.80 13.57
N PHE A 115 -5.13 4.70 12.24
CA PHE A 115 -5.34 3.45 11.52
C PHE A 115 -4.30 2.38 11.87
N LEU A 116 -3.03 2.75 11.98
CA LEU A 116 -1.97 1.83 12.40
C LEU A 116 -2.23 1.27 13.80
N ALA A 117 -2.63 2.13 14.75
CA ALA A 117 -2.99 1.69 16.10
C ALA A 117 -4.15 0.68 16.08
N LEU A 118 -5.18 0.92 15.26
CA LEU A 118 -6.31 0.00 15.08
C LEU A 118 -5.89 -1.32 14.45
N MET A 119 -5.03 -1.30 13.43
CA MET A 119 -4.54 -2.51 12.76
C MET A 119 -3.63 -3.34 13.66
N LEU A 120 -2.85 -2.71 14.54
CA LEU A 120 -1.93 -3.40 15.46
C LEU A 120 -2.59 -3.81 16.78
N TRP A 121 -3.77 -3.27 17.09
CA TRP A 121 -4.50 -3.60 18.33
C TRP A 121 -4.68 -5.12 18.55
N PRO A 122 -5.14 -5.92 17.56
CA PRO A 122 -5.31 -7.37 17.75
C PRO A 122 -3.99 -8.09 18.05
N VAL A 123 -2.89 -7.64 17.45
CA VAL A 123 -1.53 -8.20 17.68
C VAL A 123 -1.11 -7.98 19.12
N LEU A 124 -1.33 -6.77 19.64
CA LEU A 124 -0.98 -6.40 21.01
C LEU A 124 -1.89 -7.10 22.04
N ALA A 125 -3.18 -7.22 21.74
CA ALA A 125 -4.13 -7.93 22.60
C ALA A 125 -3.80 -9.42 22.71
N SER A 126 -3.45 -10.06 21.58
CA SER A 126 -3.15 -11.49 21.53
C SER A 126 -1.86 -11.86 22.28
N ARG A 127 -0.85 -10.98 22.26
CA ARG A 127 0.39 -11.16 23.03
C ARG A 127 0.17 -11.14 24.55
N LYS A 128 -0.78 -10.33 25.04
CA LYS A 128 -1.09 -10.26 26.48
C LYS A 128 -1.80 -11.51 26.99
N ALA A 129 -2.44 -12.28 26.12
CA ALA A 129 -3.25 -13.44 26.49
C ALA A 129 -2.46 -14.75 26.58
N GLN A 130 -1.25 -14.82 26.05
CA GLN A 130 -0.36 -15.99 26.19
C GLN A 130 0.46 -15.88 27.48
N PRO A 131 0.30 -16.78 28.46
CA PRO A 131 1.19 -16.82 29.63
C PRO A 131 2.60 -17.22 29.19
N ALA A 132 3.60 -16.61 29.84
CA ALA A 132 5.03 -16.80 29.59
C ALA A 132 5.51 -18.21 29.92
#